data_AF-A0A7Y1Z1R1-F1
#
_entry.id   AF-A0A7Y1Z1R1-F1
#
_cell.length_a   1.000
_cell.length_b   1.000
_cell.length_c   1.000
_cell.angle_alpha   90.00
_cell.angle_beta   90.00
_cell.angle_gamma   90.00
#
_symmetry.space_group_name_H-M   'P 1'
#
loop_
_entity.id
_entity.type
_entity.pdbx_description
1 polymer ?
#
loop_
_entity_poly.entity_id
_entity_poly.type
_entity_poly.pdbx_seq_one_letter_code
_entity_poly.pdbx_strand_id
1 'polypeptide(L)' 'LEALAQRPGVVKSRDALMDAAYDDQVYVDDRTIDSHIKRLRKKFKMIDDDFDVIETLYGVGYRFRETHGG' A
#
# COMPACT_ATOMS: atom_id res chain seq x y z
N LEU A 1 6.86 -1.66 -1.41
CA LEU A 1 5.57 -1.02 -1.82
C LEU A 1 5.22 -1.26 -3.29
N GLU A 2 6.18 -1.53 -4.17
CA GLU A 2 5.92 -1.90 -5.57
C GLU A 2 4.93 -3.07 -5.71
N ALA A 3 4.99 -4.04 -4.79
CA ALA A 3 4.06 -5.16 -4.70
C ALA A 3 2.56 -4.79 -4.58
N LEU A 4 2.23 -3.60 -4.08
CA LEU A 4 0.84 -3.13 -4.00
C LEU A 4 0.30 -2.71 -5.38
N ALA A 5 1.17 -2.22 -6.26
CA ALA A 5 0.81 -1.76 -7.61
C ALA A 5 0.83 -2.89 -8.65
N GLN A 6 1.54 -3.99 -8.40
CA GLN A 6 1.69 -5.09 -9.36
C GLN A 6 0.40 -5.92 -9.58
N ARG A 7 -0.54 -5.92 -8.63
CA ARG A 7 -1.84 -6.60 -8.76
C ARG A 7 -2.96 -5.74 -8.16
N PRO A 8 -3.53 -4.80 -8.93
CA PRO A 8 -4.72 -4.07 -8.54
C PRO A 8 -5.86 -5.00 -8.11
N GLY A 9 -6.72 -4.54 -7.21
CA GLY A 9 -7.88 -5.29 -6.70
C GLY A 9 -7.58 -6.33 -5.60
N VAL A 10 -6.32 -6.77 -5.45
CA VAL A 10 -5.93 -7.76 -4.45
C VAL A 10 -5.59 -7.10 -3.11
N VAL A 11 -6.16 -7.64 -2.03
CA VAL A 11 -5.79 -7.23 -0.67
C VAL A 11 -4.44 -7.82 -0.31
N LYS A 12 -3.52 -6.99 0.18
CA LYS A 12 -2.22 -7.39 0.70
C LYS A 12 -2.17 -7.12 2.20
N SER A 13 -1.87 -8.15 2.99
CA SER A 13 -1.64 -7.98 4.43
C SER A 13 -0.37 -7.16 4.68
N ARG A 14 -0.21 -6.66 5.91
CA ARG A 14 1.00 -5.95 6.31
C ARG A 14 2.22 -6.85 6.19
N ASP A 15 2.13 -8.07 6.70
CA ASP A 15 3.17 -9.09 6.58
C ASP A 15 3.55 -9.35 5.11
N ALA A 16 2.58 -9.55 4.22
CA ALA A 16 2.87 -9.76 2.80
C ALA A 16 3.50 -8.55 2.11
N LEU A 17 3.19 -7.32 2.57
CA LEU A 17 3.84 -6.11 2.08
C LEU A 17 5.25 -5.93 2.66
N MET A 18 5.49 -6.43 3.86
CA MET A 18 6.79 -6.47 4.53
C MET A 18 7.72 -7.47 3.83
N ASP A 19 7.28 -8.71 3.65
CA ASP A 19 8.02 -9.79 2.97
C ASP A 19 8.43 -9.37 1.56
N ALA A 20 7.57 -8.65 0.85
CA ALA A 20 7.85 -8.18 -0.51
C ALA A 20 8.74 -6.92 -0.56
N ALA A 21 9.01 -6.27 0.57
CA ALA A 21 9.78 -5.03 0.64
C ALA A 21 11.15 -5.18 1.28
N TYR A 22 11.39 -6.24 2.06
CA TYR A 22 12.60 -6.45 2.82
C TYR A 22 13.09 -7.90 2.65
N ASP A 23 14.33 -8.08 2.21
CA ASP A 23 15.03 -9.37 2.21
C ASP A 23 15.38 -9.73 3.67
N ASP A 24 14.60 -10.65 4.25
CA ASP A 24 14.84 -11.54 5.41
C ASP A 24 15.56 -11.07 6.70
N GLN A 25 15.89 -9.78 6.91
CA GLN A 25 16.66 -9.35 8.09
C GLN A 25 16.19 -8.05 8.76
N VAL A 26 14.98 -7.56 8.47
CA VAL A 26 14.46 -6.37 9.18
C VAL A 26 13.11 -6.68 9.80
N TYR A 27 13.12 -6.95 11.12
CA TYR A 27 11.89 -7.00 11.91
C TYR A 27 11.35 -5.57 12.02
N VAL A 28 10.35 -5.24 11.22
CA VAL A 28 9.71 -3.92 11.30
C VAL A 28 8.25 -4.06 11.65
N ASP A 29 7.82 -3.28 12.64
CA ASP A 29 6.43 -3.29 13.12
C ASP A 29 5.47 -2.71 12.07
N ASP A 30 4.21 -3.13 12.12
CA ASP A 30 3.08 -2.70 11.27
C ASP A 30 3.07 -1.18 10.94
N ARG A 31 3.48 -0.34 11.89
CA ARG A 31 3.58 1.12 11.76
C ARG A 31 4.55 1.57 10.66
N THR A 32 5.47 0.70 10.24
CA THR A 32 6.36 0.99 9.12
C THR A 32 5.64 0.91 7.79
N ILE A 33 4.80 -0.12 7.58
CA ILE A 33 3.94 -0.20 6.40
C ILE A 33 2.99 1.00 6.39
N ASP A 34 2.35 1.31 7.51
CA ASP A 34 1.44 2.46 7.62
C ASP A 34 2.14 3.77 7.24
N SER A 35 3.39 3.97 7.69
CA SER A 35 4.20 5.15 7.35
C SER A 35 4.55 5.22 5.87
N HIS A 36 4.87 4.09 5.26
CA HIS A 36 5.15 4.00 3.83
C HIS A 36 3.91 4.29 2.99
N ILE A 37 2.75 3.73 3.35
CA ILE A 37 1.46 4.01 2.69
C ILE A 37 1.11 5.50 2.81
N LYS A 38 1.32 6.11 3.99
CA LYS A 38 1.10 7.55 4.20
C LYS A 38 1.98 8.40 3.28
N ARG A 39 3.27 8.08 3.18
CA ARG A 39 4.20 8.79 2.29
C ARG A 39 3.81 8.64 0.82
N LEU A 40 3.39 7.44 0.41
CA LEU A 40 2.96 7.15 -0.95
C LEU A 40 1.71 7.96 -1.32
N ARG A 41 0.66 7.92 -0.49
CA ARG A 41 -0.55 8.75 -0.67
C ARG A 41 -0.22 10.24 -0.78
N LYS A 42 0.68 10.74 0.07
CA LYS A 42 1.12 12.15 0.01
C LYS A 42 1.77 12.48 -1.34
N LYS A 43 2.66 11.62 -1.86
CA LYS A 43 3.31 11.84 -3.16
C LYS A 43 2.30 11.89 -4.31
N PHE A 44 1.32 10.98 -4.33
CA PHE A 44 0.27 11.00 -5.34
C PHE A 44 -0.63 12.23 -5.22
N LYS A 45 -1.03 12.60 -3.99
CA LYS A 45 -1.81 13.82 -3.74
C LYS A 45 -1.12 15.12 -4.15
N MET A 46 0.21 15.13 -4.25
CA MET A 46 0.92 16.30 -4.78
C MET A 46 0.75 16.47 -6.31
N ILE A 47 0.29 15.45 -7.01
CA ILE A 47 0.10 15.42 -8.47
C ILE A 47 -1.40 15.37 -8.81
N ASP A 48 -2.19 14.68 -7.99
CA ASP A 48 -3.64 14.48 -8.13
C ASP A 48 -4.30 14.57 -6.75
N ASP A 49 -4.91 15.71 -6.43
CA ASP A 49 -5.55 15.95 -5.13
C ASP A 49 -6.67 14.94 -4.82
N ASP A 50 -7.32 14.42 -5.86
CA ASP A 50 -8.42 13.45 -5.77
C ASP A 50 -7.94 11.99 -5.65
N PHE A 51 -6.62 11.77 -5.62
CA PHE A 51 -6.06 10.43 -5.46
C PHE A 51 -6.56 9.76 -4.16
N ASP A 52 -7.34 8.69 -4.34
CA ASP A 52 -7.89 7.85 -3.27
C ASP A 52 -7.76 6.34 -3.58
N VAL A 53 -6.88 5.96 -4.52
CA VAL A 53 -6.84 4.59 -5.05
C VAL A 53 -6.33 3.56 -4.04
N ILE A 54 -5.55 3.97 -3.02
CA ILE A 54 -5.07 3.06 -1.97
C ILE A 54 -6.06 3.04 -0.80
N GLU A 55 -6.73 1.93 -0.59
CA GLU A 55 -7.67 1.70 0.50
C GLU A 55 -7.02 1.01 1.72
N THR A 56 -7.47 1.39 2.91
CA THR A 56 -7.14 0.71 4.16
C THR A 56 -8.26 -0.24 4.53
N LEU A 57 -7.96 -1.52 4.70
CA LEU A 57 -8.86 -2.53 5.26
C LEU A 57 -8.40 -2.80 6.70
N TYR A 58 -9.07 -2.19 7.68
CA TYR A 58 -8.68 -2.28 9.09
C TYR A 58 -8.62 -3.73 9.57
N GLY A 59 -7.52 -4.10 10.23
CA GLY A 59 -7.27 -5.49 10.66
C GLY A 59 -6.87 -6.46 9.55
N VAL A 60 -6.89 -6.05 8.27
CA VAL A 60 -6.57 -6.94 7.13
C VAL A 60 -5.33 -6.48 6.39
N GLY A 61 -5.25 -5.19 6.01
CA GLY A 61 -4.12 -4.66 5.25
C GLY A 61 -4.53 -3.56 4.28
N TYR A 62 -3.95 -3.55 3.09
CA TYR A 62 -4.14 -2.51 2.08
C TYR A 62 -4.52 -3.10 0.73
N ARG A 63 -5.26 -2.31 -0.04
CA ARG A 63 -5.64 -2.65 -1.42
C ARG A 63 -5.41 -1.45 -2.32
N PHE A 64 -4.88 -1.69 -3.52
CA PHE A 64 -4.93 -0.73 -4.61
C PHE A 64 -6.21 -0.98 -5.40
N ARG A 65 -7.14 -0.02 -5.45
CA ARG A 65 -8.35 -0.14 -6.28
C ARG A 65 -7.96 -0.23 -7.75
N GLU A 66 -8.65 -1.08 -8.49
CA GLU A 66 -8.62 -0.98 -9.95
C GLU A 66 -9.27 0.34 -10.33
N THR A 67 -8.53 1.20 -11.01
CA THR A 67 -9.11 2.31 -11.76
C THR A 67 -9.80 1.72 -12.97
N HIS A 68 -10.98 1.13 -12.78
CA HIS A 68 -11.87 0.88 -13.89
C HIS A 68 -12.29 2.23 -14.44
N GLY A 69 -11.73 2.59 -15.60
CA GLY A 69 -12.27 3.65 -16.43
C GLY A 69 -13.71 3.27 -16.78
N GLY A 70 -14.65 4.05 -16.25
CA GLY A 70 -15.96 4.27 -16.85
C GLY A 70 -15.94 5.62 -17.55
#